data_AF-A0A933GKL3-F1
#
_entry.id   AF-A0A933GKL3-F1
#
_cell.length_a   1.000
_cell.length_b   1.000
_cell.length_c   1.000
_cell.angle_alpha   90.00
_cell.angle_beta   90.00
_cell.angle_gamma   90.00
#
_symmetry.space_group_name_H-M   'P 1'
#
loop_
_entity.id
_entity.type
_entity.pdbx_description
1 polymer ?
#
loop_
_entity_poly.entity_id
_entity_poly.type
_entity_poly.pdbx_seq_one_letter_code
_entity_poly.pdbx_strand_id
1 'polypeptide(L)'
;MNHPLIPPIPKYIESWESLNDPLAKKYPLQLIMPHYKLRAHSQFDNLPWLRELLTQTVSINTIDAESRGIHQGDTVRIFNDRGEVR
;
A
#
# COMPACT_ATOMS: atom_id res chain seq x y z
N MET A 1 -25.42 18.46 13.80
CA MET A 1 -25.41 17.14 14.46
C MET A 1 -25.84 15.98 13.56
N ASN A 2 -26.38 16.20 12.35
CA ASN A 2 -26.79 15.10 11.45
C ASN A 2 -25.74 14.83 10.35
N HIS A 3 -24.47 14.63 10.72
CA HIS A 3 -23.43 14.30 9.74
C HIS A 3 -23.40 12.78 9.50
N PRO A 4 -23.61 12.29 8.26
CA PRO A 4 -23.73 10.85 8.00
C PRO A 4 -22.45 10.07 8.32
N LEU A 5 -21.28 10.72 8.28
CA LEU A 5 -19.98 10.11 8.66
C LEU A 5 -19.66 10.23 10.16
N ILE A 6 -20.51 10.87 10.97
CA ILE A 6 -20.29 11.05 12.41
C ILE A 6 -21.59 10.66 13.15
N PRO A 7 -21.97 9.38 13.14
CA PRO A 7 -23.17 8.92 13.82
C PRO A 7 -23.02 9.00 15.35
N PRO A 8 -24.14 9.21 16.09
CA PRO A 8 -24.11 9.28 17.56
C PRO A 8 -23.84 7.94 18.23
N ILE A 9 -23.96 6.84 17.48
CA ILE A 9 -23.61 5.48 17.90
C ILE A 9 -22.61 4.89 16.91
N PRO A 10 -21.67 4.03 17.36
CA PRO A 10 -20.73 3.38 16.47
C PRO A 10 -21.46 2.62 15.35
N LYS A 11 -21.08 2.90 14.11
CA LYS A 11 -21.60 2.24 12.91
C LYS A 11 -20.44 1.96 11.97
N TYR A 12 -20.51 0.83 11.27
CA TYR A 12 -19.65 0.61 10.12
C TYR A 12 -19.92 1.67 9.06
N ILE A 13 -18.85 2.35 8.65
CA ILE A 13 -18.83 3.27 7.53
C ILE A 13 -17.77 2.74 6.59
N GLU A 14 -18.18 2.42 5.36
CA GLU A 14 -17.27 1.95 4.34
C GLU A 14 -16.25 3.04 4.00
N SER A 15 -14.98 2.65 3.89
CA SER A 15 -13.92 3.56 3.50
C SER A 15 -14.04 3.93 2.02
N TRP A 16 -13.65 5.17 1.69
CA TRP A 16 -13.29 5.56 0.34
C TRP A 16 -12.30 4.57 -0.31
N GLU A 17 -12.45 4.32 -1.61
CA GLU A 17 -11.60 3.41 -2.39
C GLU A 17 -11.47 2.00 -1.75
N SER A 18 -12.54 1.49 -1.12
CA SER A 18 -12.60 0.13 -0.58
C SER A 18 -12.65 -0.93 -1.68
N LEU A 19 -12.60 -2.21 -1.29
CA LEU A 19 -12.81 -3.35 -2.20
C LEU A 19 -14.18 -3.36 -2.88
N ASN A 20 -15.19 -2.68 -2.31
CA ASN A 20 -16.53 -2.58 -2.89
C ASN A 20 -16.70 -1.34 -3.77
N ASP A 21 -15.71 -0.43 -3.81
CA ASP A 21 -15.74 0.74 -4.66
C ASP A 21 -15.64 0.33 -6.15
N PRO A 22 -16.40 0.94 -7.09
CA PRO A 22 -16.25 0.69 -8.52
C PRO A 22 -14.80 0.80 -9.03
N LEU A 23 -13.97 1.62 -8.37
CA LEU A 23 -12.55 1.78 -8.67
C LEU A 23 -11.75 0.50 -8.50
N ALA A 24 -12.17 -0.42 -7.62
CA ALA A 24 -11.53 -1.72 -7.42
C ALA A 24 -11.50 -2.57 -8.70
N LYS A 25 -12.42 -2.33 -9.66
CA LYS A 25 -12.38 -2.98 -10.98
C LYS A 25 -11.16 -2.54 -11.82
N LYS A 26 -10.71 -1.30 -11.64
CA LYS A 26 -9.54 -0.73 -12.33
C LYS A 26 -8.25 -0.98 -11.54
N TYR A 27 -8.30 -0.84 -10.21
CA TYR A 27 -7.18 -1.04 -9.29
C TYR A 27 -7.54 -2.08 -8.23
N PRO A 28 -7.35 -3.38 -8.52
CA PRO A 28 -7.84 -4.46 -7.65
C PRO A 28 -6.98 -4.73 -6.41
N LEU A 29 -5.79 -4.12 -6.30
CA LEU A 29 -4.88 -4.30 -5.17
C LEU A 29 -4.93 -3.10 -4.22
N GLN A 30 -5.03 -3.37 -2.92
CA GLN A 30 -4.92 -2.35 -1.90
C GLN A 30 -3.47 -2.11 -1.52
N LEU A 31 -3.02 -0.85 -1.58
CA LEU A 31 -1.69 -0.46 -1.10
C LEU A 31 -1.73 -0.18 0.40
N ILE A 32 -0.94 -0.92 1.17
CA ILE A 32 -0.76 -0.71 2.61
C ILE A 32 0.67 -0.26 2.85
N MET A 33 0.85 0.85 3.58
CA MET A 33 2.17 1.42 3.89
C MET A 33 2.47 1.31 5.38
N PRO A 34 2.89 0.13 5.88
CA PRO A 34 3.29 -0.01 7.26
C PRO A 34 4.57 0.80 7.54
N HIS A 35 4.79 1.16 8.81
CA HIS A 35 6.05 1.77 9.21
C HIS A 35 7.23 0.82 8.96
N TYR A 36 8.26 1.35 8.31
CA TYR A 36 9.44 0.57 7.94
C TYR A 36 10.35 0.36 9.14
N LYS A 37 10.85 -0.86 9.35
CA LYS A 37 11.60 -1.23 10.56
C LYS A 37 12.88 -0.40 10.78
N LEU A 38 13.54 0.01 9.71
CA LEU A 38 14.87 0.62 9.78
C LEU A 38 14.86 2.15 9.67
N ARG A 39 13.68 2.78 9.66
CA ARG A 39 13.55 4.23 9.45
C ARG A 39 12.44 4.81 10.31
N ALA A 40 12.60 6.07 10.71
CA ALA A 40 11.55 6.86 11.32
C ALA A 40 11.02 7.82 10.24
N HIS A 41 9.92 7.42 9.60
CA HIS A 41 9.42 8.12 8.40
C HIS A 41 10.52 8.22 7.32
N SER A 42 10.90 9.43 6.90
CA SER A 42 11.97 9.67 5.92
C SER A 42 13.37 9.76 6.55
N GLN A 43 13.49 9.76 7.88
CA GLN A 43 14.77 9.87 8.57
C GLN A 43 15.52 8.53 8.56
N PHE A 44 16.85 8.61 8.57
CA PHE A 44 17.79 7.48 8.60
C PHE A 44 17.90 6.68 7.30
N ASP A 45 17.14 7.03 6.25
CA ASP A 45 17.31 6.41 4.94
C ASP A 45 18.68 6.62 4.34
N ASN A 46 19.35 7.71 4.70
CA ASN A 46 20.69 8.03 4.22
C ASN A 46 21.81 7.19 4.86
N LEU A 47 21.52 6.34 5.86
CA LEU A 47 22.53 5.55 6.55
C LEU A 47 22.81 4.22 5.80
N PRO A 48 24.00 4.03 5.21
CA PRO A 48 24.28 2.87 4.35
C PRO A 48 24.14 1.53 5.08
N TRP A 49 24.66 1.44 6.30
CA TRP A 49 24.62 0.22 7.11
C TRP A 49 23.20 -0.25 7.45
N LEU A 50 22.23 0.67 7.53
CA LEU A 50 20.82 0.28 7.69
C LEU A 50 20.23 -0.22 6.37
N ARG A 51 20.57 0.39 5.24
CA ARG A 51 20.11 -0.07 3.91
C ARG A 51 20.61 -1.48 3.57
N GLU A 52 21.80 -1.84 4.04
CA GLU A 52 22.37 -3.17 3.87
C GLU A 52 21.59 -4.26 4.64
N LEU A 53 20.97 -3.92 5.77
CA LEU A 53 20.23 -4.88 6.59
C LEU A 53 18.85 -5.24 6.02
N LEU A 54 18.17 -4.27 5.39
CA LEU A 54 16.87 -4.49 4.77
C LEU A 54 16.66 -3.54 3.59
N THR A 55 16.69 -4.10 2.39
CA THR A 55 16.39 -3.37 1.16
C THR A 55 14.91 -2.97 1.12
N GLN A 56 14.65 -1.71 0.73
CA GLN A 56 13.28 -1.26 0.50
C GLN A 56 12.66 -2.07 -0.62
N THR A 57 11.60 -2.80 -0.29
CA THR A 57 10.88 -3.67 -1.21
C THR A 57 9.38 -3.51 -0.97
N VAL A 58 8.58 -3.88 -1.97
CA VAL A 58 7.15 -4.13 -1.78
C VAL A 58 6.97 -5.61 -1.46
N SER A 59 6.01 -5.91 -0.60
CA SER A 59 5.55 -7.28 -0.38
C SER A 59 4.19 -7.45 -1.04
N ILE A 60 4.00 -8.57 -1.73
CA ILE A 60 2.77 -8.93 -2.43
C ILE A 60 2.43 -10.40 -2.11
N ASN A 61 1.14 -10.74 -2.09
CA ASN A 61 0.71 -12.12 -1.93
C ASN A 61 1.22 -12.97 -3.11
N THR A 62 1.59 -14.22 -2.86
CA THR A 62 2.12 -15.13 -3.90
C THR A 62 1.13 -15.37 -5.04
N ILE A 63 -0.17 -15.52 -4.73
CA ILE A 63 -1.21 -15.73 -5.75
C ILE A 63 -1.32 -14.49 -6.67
N ASP A 64 -1.29 -13.30 -6.07
CA ASP A 64 -1.34 -12.05 -6.82
C ASP A 64 -0.08 -11.81 -7.65
N ALA A 65 1.08 -12.20 -7.14
CA ALA A 65 2.36 -12.12 -7.85
C ALA A 65 2.38 -13.06 -9.06
N GLU A 66 1.99 -14.32 -8.87
CA GLU A 66 1.93 -15.34 -9.93
C GLU A 66 1.01 -14.92 -11.07
N SER A 67 -0.19 -14.42 -10.76
CA SER A 67 -1.14 -13.93 -11.78
C SER A 67 -0.61 -12.76 -12.61
N ARG A 68 0.44 -12.08 -12.12
CA ARG A 68 1.10 -10.93 -12.75
C ARG A 68 2.50 -11.28 -13.29
N GLY A 69 2.95 -12.52 -13.16
CA GLY A 69 4.28 -12.97 -13.58
C GLY A 69 5.43 -12.33 -12.79
N ILE A 70 5.18 -11.91 -11.54
CA ILE A 70 6.16 -11.25 -10.67
C ILE A 70 6.87 -12.31 -9.83
N HIS A 71 8.20 -12.27 -9.82
CA HIS A 71 9.06 -13.14 -9.03
C HIS A 71 9.83 -12.34 -7.98
N GLN A 72 10.39 -13.05 -7.00
CA GLN A 72 11.21 -12.43 -5.96
C GLN A 72 12.42 -11.72 -6.57
N GLY A 73 12.58 -10.44 -6.24
CA GLY A 73 13.68 -9.60 -6.73
C GLY A 73 13.38 -8.83 -8.02
N ASP A 74 12.22 -9.06 -8.64
CA ASP A 74 11.81 -8.29 -9.81
C ASP A 74 11.59 -6.82 -9.44
N THR A 75 12.02 -5.93 -10.33
CA THR A 75 11.63 -4.52 -10.25
C THR A 75 10.21 -4.39 -10.77
N VAL A 76 9.33 -3.81 -9.95
CA VAL A 76 7.91 -3.67 -10.27
C VAL A 76 7.53 -2.19 -10.37
N ARG A 77 6.53 -1.88 -11.19
CA ARG A 77 5.95 -0.54 -11.28
C ARG A 77 4.61 -0.52 -10.55
N ILE A 78 4.49 0.32 -9.53
CA ILE A 78 3.24 0.57 -8.80
C ILE A 78 2.66 1.90 -9.28
N PHE A 79 1.39 1.92 -9.71
CA PHE A 79 0.79 3.12 -10.30
C PHE A 79 -0.72 3.20 -10.08
N ASN A 80 -1.23 4.42 -10.13
CA ASN A 80 -2.65 4.74 -10.29
C ASN A 80 -2.80 6.05 -11.12
N ASP A 81 -4.00 6.61 -11.21
CA ASP A 81 -4.23 7.86 -11.94
C ASP A 81 -3.55 9.10 -11.31
N ARG A 82 -3.03 8.97 -10.08
CA ARG A 82 -2.38 10.06 -9.32
C ARG A 82 -0.86 10.03 -9.42
N GLY A 83 -0.24 8.91 -9.80
CA GLY A 83 1.20 8.79 -9.93
C GLY A 83 1.72 7.36 -10.06
N GLU A 84 3.05 7.23 -10.15
CA GLU A 84 3.75 5.94 -10.20
C GLU A 84 5.09 5.95 -9.44
N VAL A 85 5.55 4.76 -9.04
CA VAL A 85 6.88 4.50 -8.45
C VAL A 85 7.43 3.16 -8.95
N ARG A 86 8.77 3.02 -8.93
CA ARG A 86 9.51 1.80 -9.30
C ARG A 86 10.50 1.45 -8.20
#